data_AF-A0AAV4ABT7-F1
#
_entry.id   AF-A0AAV4ABT7-F1
#
_cell.length_a   1.000
_cell.length_b   1.000
_cell.length_c   1.000
_cell.angle_alpha   90.00
_cell.angle_beta   90.00
_cell.angle_gamma   90.00
#
_symmetry.space_group_name_H-M   'P 1'
#
loop_
_entity.id
_entity.type
_entity.pdbx_description
1 polymer ?
#
loop_
_entity_poly.entity_id
_entity_poly.type
_entity_poly.pdbx_seq_one_letter_code
_entity_poly.pdbx_strand_id
1 'polypeptide(L)'
;MLPFMARDLFKAISALLARIQKSVESVCKTVLVLSHGQAQVERGFSQNRELSVTNLSEKALIAKRAIVDHVTSVGGLENVVISKGLKMAASSARQAYHLYLEEEEEKKKRKDQKRQREEDMEEVERLAAKKKRKVEKEIRRLEDNADRMLDEAEIHASQLSGTGKCLEKIC
;
A
#
# COMPACT_ATOMS: atom_id res chain seq x y z
N MET A 1 33.50 71.37 1.35
CA MET A 1 32.07 71.19 1.74
C MET A 1 31.37 70.00 1.08
N LEU A 2 31.78 69.52 -0.10
CA LEU A 2 31.16 68.37 -0.78
C LEU A 2 31.26 66.97 -0.11
N PRO A 3 32.27 66.61 0.71
CA PRO A 3 32.33 65.26 1.30
C PRO A 3 31.41 65.07 2.52
N PHE A 4 30.84 66.14 3.07
CA PHE A 4 29.96 66.07 4.25
C PHE A 4 28.55 65.63 3.86
N MET A 5 27.99 66.25 2.80
CA MET A 5 26.68 65.89 2.25
C MET A 5 26.62 64.45 1.71
N ALA A 6 27.73 63.94 1.16
CA ALA A 6 27.80 62.56 0.68
C ALA A 6 27.75 61.53 1.84
N ARG A 7 28.34 61.86 3.00
CA ARG A 7 28.30 61.01 4.20
C ARG A 7 26.90 60.99 4.81
N ASP A 8 26.23 62.14 4.86
CA ASP A 8 24.86 62.25 5.37
C ASP A 8 23.87 61.52 4.45
N LEU A 9 24.04 61.63 3.13
CA LEU A 9 23.25 60.89 2.15
C LEU A 9 23.48 59.38 2.26
N PHE A 10 24.74 58.93 2.39
CA PHE A 10 25.04 57.51 2.59
C PHE A 10 24.45 56.97 3.90
N LYS A 11 24.50 57.77 4.97
CA LYS A 11 23.91 57.41 6.27
C LYS A 11 22.39 57.33 6.19
N ALA A 12 21.75 58.26 5.48
CA ALA A 12 20.31 58.23 5.24
C ALA A 12 19.89 57.00 4.41
N ILE A 13 20.63 56.67 3.34
CA ILE A 13 20.38 55.48 2.52
C ILE A 13 20.55 54.20 3.35
N SER A 14 21.62 54.11 4.15
CA SER A 14 21.86 52.95 5.02
C SER A 14 20.75 52.76 6.07
N ALA A 15 20.24 53.86 6.64
CA ALA A 15 19.14 53.82 7.61
C ALA A 15 17.82 53.41 6.94
N LEU A 16 17.60 53.83 5.70
CA LEU A 16 16.41 53.49 4.93
C LEU A 16 16.43 52.00 4.52
N LEU A 17 17.59 51.49 4.10
CA LEU A 17 17.81 50.07 3.84
C LEU A 17 17.62 49.22 5.11
N ALA A 18 18.14 49.65 6.25
CA ALA A 18 17.96 48.95 7.53
C ALA A 18 16.49 48.92 7.98
N ARG A 19 15.72 49.99 7.73
CA ARG A 19 14.28 50.02 7.99
C ARG A 19 13.51 49.07 7.08
N ILE A 20 13.85 49.02 5.79
CA ILE A 20 13.25 48.07 4.84
C ILE A 20 13.56 46.63 5.28
N GLN A 21 14.83 46.33 5.60
CA GLN A 21 15.24 45.00 6.05
C GLN A 21 14.47 44.55 7.31
N LYS A 22 14.30 45.43 8.29
CA LYS A 22 13.55 45.12 9.52
C LYS A 22 12.05 44.89 9.24
N SER A 23 11.47 45.63 8.31
CA SER A 23 10.08 45.41 7.89
C SER A 23 9.89 44.05 7.22
N VAL A 24 10.79 43.68 6.30
CA VAL A 24 10.78 42.37 5.62
C VAL A 24 10.95 41.23 6.61
N GLU A 25 11.87 41.36 7.57
CA GLU A 25 12.07 40.36 8.62
C GLU A 25 10.82 40.13 9.46
N SER A 26 10.10 41.20 9.84
CA SER A 26 8.85 41.08 10.60
C SER A 26 7.73 40.41 9.80
N VAL A 27 7.65 40.69 8.49
CA VAL A 27 6.66 40.08 7.60
C VAL A 27 6.98 38.60 7.38
N CYS A 28 8.24 38.24 7.11
CA CYS A 28 8.67 36.85 6.97
C CYS A 28 8.43 36.04 8.26
N LYS A 29 8.73 36.60 9.43
CA LYS A 29 8.42 35.98 10.72
C LYS A 29 6.93 35.76 10.91
N THR A 30 6.10 36.74 10.55
CA THR A 30 4.63 36.62 10.65
C THR A 30 4.08 35.58 9.69
N VAL A 31 4.55 35.54 8.44
CA VAL A 31 4.13 34.54 7.43
C VAL A 31 4.55 33.13 7.83
N LEU A 32 5.80 32.94 8.28
CA LEU A 32 6.30 31.63 8.71
C LEU A 32 5.60 31.12 9.98
N VAL A 33 5.23 32.01 10.92
CA VAL A 33 4.45 31.65 12.11
C VAL A 33 2.99 31.36 11.77
N LEU A 34 2.38 32.11 10.84
CA LEU A 34 1.03 31.81 10.33
C LEU A 34 0.94 30.44 9.68
N SER A 35 1.97 30.03 8.92
CA SER A 35 2.03 28.69 8.31
C SER A 35 2.10 27.55 9.33
N HIS A 36 2.61 27.78 10.54
CA HIS A 36 2.65 26.77 11.61
C HIS A 36 1.48 26.86 12.59
N GLY A 37 0.83 28.02 12.72
CA GLY A 37 -0.29 28.26 13.63
C GLY A 37 -1.63 27.66 13.22
N GLN A 38 -1.74 27.10 12.00
CA GLN A 38 -2.94 26.40 11.51
C GLN A 38 -2.82 24.86 11.60
N ALA A 39 -1.62 24.30 11.82
CA ALA A 39 -1.42 22.85 11.83
C ALA A 39 -1.95 22.15 13.10
N GLN A 40 -2.27 22.90 14.17
CA GLN A 40 -2.86 22.34 15.40
C GLN A 40 -4.38 22.52 15.51
N VAL A 41 -4.98 23.47 14.79
CA VAL A 41 -6.43 23.73 14.89
C VAL A 41 -7.25 22.72 14.06
N GLU A 42 -6.63 22.04 13.08
CA GLU A 42 -7.29 20.94 12.35
C GLU A 42 -7.40 19.63 13.14
N ARG A 43 -6.70 19.47 14.28
CA ARG A 43 -6.95 18.30 15.15
C ARG A 43 -8.31 18.34 15.86
N GLY A 44 -9.02 19.48 15.79
CA GLY A 44 -10.37 19.66 16.31
C GLY A 44 -11.47 19.74 15.25
N PHE A 45 -11.12 19.93 13.97
CA PHE A 45 -12.07 19.79 12.87
C PHE A 45 -12.12 18.32 12.47
N SER A 46 -12.94 17.57 13.18
CA SER A 46 -13.50 16.34 12.63
C SER A 46 -14.23 16.72 11.35
N GLN A 47 -13.53 16.64 10.22
CA GLN A 47 -14.10 16.60 8.87
C GLN A 47 -15.14 15.46 8.77
N ASN A 48 -15.23 14.59 9.78
CA ASN A 48 -16.18 13.50 9.87
C ASN A 48 -17.53 13.90 10.51
N ARG A 49 -17.70 15.09 11.11
CA ARG A 49 -18.99 15.47 11.73
C ARG A 49 -20.06 15.76 10.68
N GLU A 50 -19.70 16.43 9.58
CA GLU A 50 -20.60 16.65 8.44
C GLU A 50 -20.67 15.44 7.49
N LEU A 51 -19.56 14.71 7.31
CA LEU A 51 -19.54 13.49 6.49
C LEU A 51 -20.32 12.33 7.11
N SER A 52 -20.56 12.33 8.42
CA SER A 52 -21.42 11.31 9.06
C SER A 52 -22.87 11.36 8.57
N VAL A 53 -23.33 12.52 8.06
CA VAL A 53 -24.68 12.66 7.48
C VAL A 53 -24.71 12.23 6.01
N THR A 54 -23.60 12.38 5.29
CA THR A 54 -23.45 12.03 3.86
C THR A 54 -22.99 10.59 3.63
N ASN A 55 -22.35 9.94 4.61
CA ASN A 55 -21.87 8.56 4.54
C ASN A 55 -22.82 7.55 5.22
N LEU A 56 -24.07 7.95 5.48
CA LEU A 56 -25.10 7.03 5.93
C LEU A 56 -25.59 6.20 4.74
N SER A 57 -25.72 4.89 4.94
CA SER A 57 -26.40 4.06 3.96
C SER A 57 -27.86 4.50 3.82
N GLU A 58 -28.42 4.34 2.62
CA GLU A 58 -29.83 4.67 2.34
C GLU A 58 -30.78 4.03 3.37
N LYS A 59 -30.50 2.77 3.75
CA LYS A 59 -31.26 2.05 4.78
C LYS A 59 -31.19 2.72 6.14
N ALA A 60 -30.02 3.22 6.55
CA ALA A 60 -29.86 3.93 7.80
C ALA A 60 -30.56 5.29 7.79
N LEU A 61 -30.60 5.97 6.64
CA LEU A 61 -31.35 7.21 6.46
C LEU A 61 -32.86 6.98 6.60
N ILE A 62 -33.40 5.94 5.95
CA ILE A 62 -34.81 5.55 6.05
C ILE A 62 -35.17 5.20 7.50
N ALA A 63 -34.33 4.43 8.19
CA ALA A 63 -34.54 4.08 9.60
C ALA A 63 -34.57 5.33 10.50
N LYS A 64 -33.62 6.26 10.30
CA LYS A 64 -33.58 7.53 11.05
C LYS A 64 -34.82 8.37 10.80
N ARG A 65 -35.28 8.46 9.54
CA ARG A 65 -36.50 9.16 9.17
C ARG A 65 -37.71 8.58 9.89
N ALA A 66 -37.87 7.26 9.86
CA ALA A 66 -38.97 6.57 10.54
C ALA A 66 -39.00 6.83 12.06
N ILE A 67 -37.82 6.88 12.70
CA ILE A 67 -37.70 7.22 14.13
C ILE A 67 -38.15 8.67 14.38
N VAL A 68 -37.67 9.62 13.58
CA VAL A 68 -38.02 11.04 13.73
C VAL A 68 -39.52 11.27 13.49
N ASP A 69 -40.07 10.65 12.45
CA ASP A 69 -41.50 10.76 12.13
C ASP A 69 -42.35 10.20 13.28
N HIS A 70 -41.96 9.07 13.87
CA HIS A 70 -42.63 8.51 15.04
C HIS A 70 -42.56 9.44 16.26
N VAL A 71 -41.37 9.92 16.62
CA VAL A 71 -41.19 10.82 17.77
C VAL A 71 -41.99 12.12 17.59
N THR A 72 -42.02 12.64 16.37
CA THR A 72 -42.80 13.84 16.03
C THR A 72 -44.31 13.58 16.16
N SER A 73 -44.81 12.44 15.67
CA SER A 73 -46.23 12.08 15.79
C SER A 73 -46.69 11.90 17.24
N VAL A 74 -45.79 11.46 18.12
CA VAL A 74 -46.07 11.22 19.55
C VAL A 74 -45.91 12.51 20.38
N GLY A 75 -45.49 13.62 19.75
CA GLY A 75 -45.41 14.94 20.39
C GLY A 75 -44.16 15.13 21.25
N GLY A 76 -43.09 14.38 20.98
CA GLY A 76 -41.83 14.48 21.70
C GLY A 76 -41.36 13.17 22.33
N LEU A 77 -40.12 13.17 22.82
CA LEU A 77 -39.46 11.96 23.34
C LEU A 77 -40.08 11.46 24.66
N GLU A 78 -40.63 12.38 25.46
CA GLU A 78 -41.21 12.09 26.79
C GLU A 78 -42.47 11.22 26.69
N ASN A 79 -43.18 11.30 25.57
CA ASN A 79 -44.44 10.58 25.34
C ASN A 79 -44.23 9.20 24.69
N VAL A 80 -42.98 8.83 24.35
CA VAL A 80 -42.68 7.55 23.69
C VAL A 80 -42.74 6.41 24.71
N VAL A 81 -43.77 5.58 24.60
CA VAL A 81 -43.97 4.43 25.49
C VAL A 81 -42.98 3.31 25.14
N ILE A 82 -42.05 3.01 26.06
CA ILE A 82 -41.11 1.90 25.90
C ILE A 82 -41.82 0.57 26.19
N SER A 83 -42.44 0.00 25.16
CA SER A 83 -43.13 -1.29 25.25
C SER A 83 -42.15 -2.48 25.33
N LYS A 84 -42.63 -3.63 25.84
CA LYS A 84 -41.85 -4.88 25.85
C LYS A 84 -41.49 -5.34 24.43
N GLY A 85 -42.41 -5.15 23.48
CA GLY A 85 -42.18 -5.45 22.06
C GLY A 85 -41.03 -4.62 21.47
N LEU A 86 -40.96 -3.33 21.81
CA LEU A 86 -39.86 -2.46 21.37
C LEU A 86 -38.50 -2.93 21.91
N LYS A 87 -38.44 -3.33 23.19
CA LYS A 87 -37.22 -3.89 23.79
C LYS A 87 -36.77 -5.18 23.09
N MET A 88 -37.72 -6.08 22.79
CA MET A 88 -37.43 -7.32 22.07
C MET A 88 -36.94 -7.04 20.64
N ALA A 89 -37.61 -6.11 19.92
CA ALA A 89 -37.21 -5.71 18.58
C ALA A 89 -35.80 -5.10 18.56
N ALA A 90 -35.48 -4.23 19.52
CA ALA A 90 -34.14 -3.65 19.67
C ALA A 90 -33.07 -4.71 19.95
N SER A 91 -33.38 -5.69 20.82
CA SER A 91 -32.48 -6.81 21.12
C SER A 91 -32.23 -7.68 19.88
N SER A 92 -33.29 -8.00 19.14
CA SER A 92 -33.20 -8.78 17.89
C SER A 92 -32.39 -8.04 16.81
N ALA A 93 -32.65 -6.74 16.62
CA ALA A 93 -31.90 -5.92 15.68
C ALA A 93 -30.40 -5.85 16.04
N ARG A 94 -30.08 -5.76 17.34
CA ARG A 94 -28.70 -5.82 17.82
C ARG A 94 -28.05 -7.16 17.48
N GLN A 95 -28.74 -8.28 17.73
CA GLN A 95 -28.22 -9.62 17.40
C GLN A 95 -27.99 -9.79 15.90
N ALA A 96 -28.94 -9.36 15.07
CA ALA A 96 -28.81 -9.39 13.62
C ALA A 96 -27.60 -8.56 13.13
N TYR A 97 -27.34 -7.43 13.76
CA TYR A 97 -26.16 -6.61 13.44
C TYR A 97 -24.84 -7.30 13.81
N HIS A 98 -24.77 -7.97 14.96
CA HIS A 98 -23.57 -8.75 15.32
C HIS A 98 -23.31 -9.90 14.36
N LEU A 99 -24.36 -10.64 13.98
CA LEU A 99 -24.25 -11.69 12.96
C LEU A 99 -23.73 -11.13 11.62
N TYR A 100 -24.25 -9.97 11.19
CA TYR A 100 -23.74 -9.30 9.99
C TYR A 100 -22.25 -8.94 10.08
N LEU A 101 -21.79 -8.45 11.24
CA LEU A 101 -20.38 -8.13 11.45
C LEU A 101 -19.50 -9.40 11.39
N GLU A 102 -19.93 -10.49 12.02
CA GLU A 102 -19.25 -11.78 11.99
C GLU A 102 -19.14 -12.30 10.54
N GLU A 103 -20.23 -12.24 9.77
CA GLU A 103 -20.23 -12.63 8.36
C GLU A 103 -19.28 -11.78 7.51
N GLU A 104 -19.22 -10.46 7.73
CA GLU A 104 -18.30 -9.58 7.02
C GLU A 104 -16.83 -9.88 7.36
N GLU A 105 -16.53 -10.19 8.62
CA GLU A 105 -15.20 -10.66 9.01
C GLU A 105 -14.83 -11.99 8.36
N GLU A 106 -15.77 -12.95 8.33
CA GLU A 106 -15.55 -14.22 7.64
C GLU A 106 -15.32 -14.04 6.14
N LYS A 107 -16.10 -13.18 5.47
CA LYS A 107 -15.90 -12.89 4.05
C LYS A 107 -14.54 -12.29 3.78
N LYS A 108 -14.05 -11.38 4.64
CA LYS A 108 -12.69 -10.83 4.53
C LYS A 108 -11.64 -11.93 4.70
N LYS A 109 -11.74 -12.73 5.76
CA LYS A 109 -10.84 -13.88 6.00
C LYS A 109 -10.82 -14.85 4.82
N ARG A 110 -11.98 -15.18 4.24
CA ARG A 110 -12.10 -16.06 3.06
C ARG A 110 -11.45 -15.45 1.82
N LYS A 111 -11.64 -14.14 1.59
CA LYS A 111 -10.98 -13.43 0.48
C LYS A 111 -9.47 -13.43 0.65
N ASP A 112 -8.98 -13.13 1.84
CA ASP A 112 -7.53 -13.11 2.12
C ASP A 112 -6.93 -14.51 1.96
N GLN A 113 -7.60 -15.55 2.47
CA GLN A 113 -7.19 -16.95 2.25
C GLN A 113 -7.19 -17.33 0.77
N LYS A 114 -8.16 -16.87 -0.02
CA LYS A 114 -8.22 -17.13 -1.45
C LYS A 114 -7.04 -16.48 -2.17
N ARG A 115 -6.72 -15.22 -1.85
CA ARG A 115 -5.56 -14.50 -2.39
C ARG A 115 -4.26 -15.20 -2.04
N GLN A 116 -4.09 -15.60 -0.77
CA GLN A 116 -2.91 -16.35 -0.35
C GLN A 116 -2.76 -17.66 -1.13
N ARG A 117 -3.84 -18.41 -1.33
CA ARG A 117 -3.80 -19.66 -2.12
C ARG A 117 -3.44 -19.43 -3.58
N GLU A 118 -3.93 -18.34 -4.18
CA GLU A 118 -3.57 -17.95 -5.55
C GLU A 118 -2.07 -17.60 -5.64
N GLU A 119 -1.55 -16.82 -4.70
CA GLU A 119 -0.13 -16.48 -4.61
C GLU A 119 0.76 -17.73 -4.40
N ASP A 120 0.36 -18.62 -3.50
CA ASP A 120 1.09 -19.87 -3.23
C ASP A 120 1.11 -20.77 -4.49
N MET A 121 0.01 -20.84 -5.23
CA MET A 121 -0.08 -21.62 -6.47
C MET A 121 0.84 -21.07 -7.57
N GLU A 122 0.88 -19.74 -7.75
CA GLU A 122 1.80 -19.09 -8.68
C GLU A 122 3.27 -19.34 -8.29
N GLU A 123 3.58 -19.33 -7.00
CA GLU A 123 4.93 -19.64 -6.52
C GLU A 123 5.31 -21.10 -6.80
N VAL A 124 4.41 -22.05 -6.53
CA VAL A 124 4.63 -23.47 -6.83
C VAL A 124 4.89 -23.68 -8.32
N GLU A 125 4.10 -23.07 -9.20
CA GLU A 125 4.29 -23.18 -10.65
C GLU A 125 5.63 -22.58 -11.09
N ARG A 126 6.00 -21.41 -10.56
CA ARG A 126 7.29 -20.76 -10.81
C ARG A 126 8.46 -21.65 -10.38
N LEU A 127 8.37 -22.28 -9.21
CA LEU A 127 9.39 -23.18 -8.70
C LEU A 127 9.48 -24.47 -9.52
N ALA A 128 8.34 -25.03 -9.93
CA ALA A 128 8.28 -26.21 -10.79
C ALA A 128 8.93 -25.93 -12.16
N ALA A 129 8.62 -24.80 -12.79
CA ALA A 129 9.23 -24.39 -14.05
C ALA A 129 10.76 -24.21 -13.93
N LYS A 130 11.23 -23.60 -12.84
CA LYS A 130 12.68 -23.47 -12.57
C LYS A 130 13.36 -24.82 -12.40
N LYS A 131 12.76 -25.76 -11.66
CA LYS A 131 13.28 -27.11 -11.48
C LYS A 131 13.36 -27.85 -12.80
N LYS A 132 12.29 -27.81 -13.61
CA LYS A 132 12.24 -28.44 -14.93
C LYS A 132 13.38 -27.95 -15.84
N ARG A 133 13.60 -26.64 -15.93
CA ARG A 133 14.72 -26.04 -16.68
C ARG A 133 16.09 -26.49 -16.19
N LYS A 134 16.29 -26.67 -14.88
CA LYS A 134 17.56 -27.17 -14.33
C LYS A 134 17.79 -28.63 -14.73
N VAL A 135 16.76 -29.46 -14.59
CA VAL A 135 16.82 -30.87 -14.99
C VAL A 135 17.13 -31.00 -16.49
N GLU A 136 16.45 -30.23 -17.34
CA GLU A 136 16.71 -30.23 -18.80
C GLU A 136 18.15 -29.83 -19.15
N LYS A 137 18.75 -28.88 -18.40
CA LYS A 137 20.16 -28.49 -18.59
C LYS A 137 21.12 -29.59 -18.16
N GLU A 138 20.86 -30.26 -17.04
CA GLU A 138 21.69 -31.38 -16.59
C GLU A 138 21.60 -32.58 -17.55
N ILE A 139 20.40 -32.88 -18.08
CA ILE A 139 20.22 -33.92 -19.11
C ILE A 139 21.11 -33.60 -20.32
N ARG A 140 21.01 -32.40 -20.90
CA ARG A 140 21.83 -31.99 -22.04
C ARG A 140 23.33 -32.09 -21.75
N ARG A 141 23.75 -31.64 -20.56
CA ARG A 141 25.16 -31.71 -20.15
C ARG A 141 25.66 -33.16 -20.09
N LEU A 142 24.83 -34.08 -19.60
CA LEU A 142 25.16 -35.49 -19.53
C LEU A 142 25.18 -36.14 -20.92
N GLU A 143 24.26 -35.77 -21.80
CA GLU A 143 24.26 -36.18 -23.22
C GLU A 143 25.55 -35.72 -23.90
N ASP A 144 25.89 -34.43 -23.81
CA ASP A 144 27.13 -33.88 -24.38
C ASP A 144 28.39 -34.55 -23.81
N ASN A 145 28.38 -34.95 -22.52
CA ASN A 145 29.48 -35.69 -21.91
C ASN A 145 29.58 -37.11 -22.48
N ALA A 146 28.45 -37.80 -22.64
CA ALA A 146 28.42 -39.15 -23.19
C ALA A 146 28.92 -39.17 -24.63
N ASP A 147 28.49 -38.22 -25.45
CA ASP A 147 28.94 -38.09 -26.84
C ASP A 147 30.46 -37.84 -26.92
N ARG A 148 31.00 -36.95 -26.08
CA ARG A 148 32.46 -36.75 -25.98
C ARG A 148 33.21 -38.03 -25.61
N MET A 149 32.70 -38.80 -24.66
CA MET A 149 33.34 -40.05 -24.25
C MET A 149 33.28 -41.11 -25.36
N LEU A 150 32.21 -41.13 -26.17
CA LEU A 150 32.12 -41.98 -27.36
C LEU A 150 33.17 -41.57 -28.41
N ASP A 151 33.28 -40.28 -28.72
CA ASP A 151 34.28 -39.77 -29.66
C ASP A 151 35.71 -40.12 -29.20
N GLU A 152 36.02 -39.92 -27.92
CA GLU A 152 37.32 -40.26 -27.33
C GLU A 152 37.61 -41.77 -27.45
N ALA A 153 36.60 -42.62 -27.21
CA ALA A 153 36.73 -44.07 -27.33
C ALA A 153 36.96 -44.51 -28.79
N GLU A 154 36.27 -43.89 -29.76
CA GLU A 154 36.46 -44.17 -31.19
C GLU A 154 37.85 -43.74 -31.68
N ILE A 155 38.34 -42.58 -31.24
CA ILE A 155 39.69 -42.12 -31.52
C ILE A 155 40.73 -43.08 -30.94
N HIS A 156 40.57 -43.49 -29.68
CA HIS A 156 41.48 -44.42 -29.02
C HIS A 156 41.48 -45.80 -29.69
N ALA A 157 40.31 -46.32 -30.08
CA ALA A 157 40.20 -47.57 -30.83
C ALA A 157 40.90 -47.50 -32.20
N SER A 158 40.74 -46.37 -32.91
CA SER A 158 41.41 -46.13 -34.19
C SER A 158 42.94 -46.11 -34.05
N GLN A 159 43.47 -45.50 -32.99
CA GLN A 159 44.92 -45.48 -32.69
C GLN A 159 45.49 -46.87 -32.39
N LEU A 160 44.74 -47.73 -31.67
CA LEU A 160 45.13 -49.11 -31.41
C LEU A 160 45.15 -49.97 -32.70
N SER A 161 44.21 -49.74 -33.62
CA SER A 161 44.20 -50.44 -34.91
C SER A 161 45.35 -50.03 -35.84
N GLY A 162 45.81 -48.78 -35.74
CA GLY A 162 46.95 -48.26 -36.51
C GLY A 162 48.31 -48.78 -36.01
N THR A 163 48.46 -48.94 -34.69
CA THR A 163 49.69 -49.48 -34.07
C THR A 163 49.81 -51.00 -34.25
N GLY A 164 48.70 -51.74 -34.31
CA GLY A 164 48.68 -53.17 -34.66
C GLY A 164 49.18 -53.45 -36.09
N LYS A 165 48.85 -52.59 -37.06
CA LYS A 165 49.32 -52.71 -38.46
C LYS A 165 50.83 -52.48 -38.63
N CYS A 166 51.50 -51.82 -37.68
CA CYS A 166 52.96 -51.68 -37.69
C CYS A 166 53.68 -52.93 -37.18
N LEU A 167 53.06 -53.76 -36.35
CA LEU A 167 53.66 -54.98 -35.81
C LEU A 167 53.54 -56.19 -36.77
N GLU A 168 52.53 -56.24 -37.63
CA GLU A 168 52.40 -57.30 -38.65
C GLU A 168 53.37 -57.16 -39.85
N LYS A 169 54.05 -56.02 -40.00
CA LYS A 169 55.04 -55.80 -41.09
C LYS A 169 56.49 -56.10 -40.68
N ILE A 170 56.73 -56.59 -39.47
CA ILE A 170 58.08 -56.90 -38.94
C ILE A 170 58.35 -58.42 -38.84
N CYS A 171 57.38 -59.27 -39.18
CA CYS A 171 57.60 -60.72 -39.41
C CYS A 171 57.70 -61.03 -40.91
#